data_AF-A0A1G2NWU3-F1
#
_entry.id   AF-A0A1G2NWU3-F1
#
_cell.length_a   1.000
_cell.length_b   1.000
_cell.length_c   1.000
_cell.angle_alpha   90.00
_cell.angle_beta   90.00
_cell.angle_gamma   90.00
#
_symmetry.space_group_name_H-M   'P 1'
#
loop_
_entity.id
_entity.type
_entity.pdbx_description
1 polymer ?
#
loop_
_entity_poly.entity_id
_entity_poly.type
_entity_poly.pdbx_seq_one_letter_code
_entity_poly.pdbx_strand_id
1 'polypeptide(L)'
;MHTIVVTGLLSAMTLFNAQMALVFNQEESVDSKYLEPITFETYVRGYFEEYPVLAEIAKCESGFTHYLKNGSVLRGKANSLDIGVMQINERYHNERAKVLGMNIYNFEGNLSYAKYLYEKEGVKPWGASSKCWRASESIIAKK
;
A
#
# COMPACT_ATOMS: atom_id res chain seq x y z
N MET A 1 61.90 41.77 3.88
CA MET A 1 62.61 40.51 4.17
C MET A 1 62.26 40.12 5.62
N HIS A 2 61.87 38.85 5.82
CA HIS A 2 61.65 38.17 7.11
C HIS A 2 60.26 38.24 7.77
N THR A 3 59.42 37.27 7.37
CA THR A 3 58.71 36.25 8.17
C THR A 3 58.47 36.49 9.66
N ILE A 4 57.20 36.37 10.11
CA ILE A 4 56.72 35.71 11.36
C ILE A 4 55.33 35.12 11.00
N VAL A 5 55.25 33.84 10.65
CA VAL A 5 54.82 32.68 11.48
C VAL A 5 53.42 32.85 12.09
N VAL A 6 52.46 32.16 11.47
CA VAL A 6 51.14 31.83 12.01
C VAL A 6 51.31 30.76 13.07
N THR A 7 51.06 31.08 14.34
CA THR A 7 50.89 30.07 15.40
C THR A 7 49.52 30.22 16.06
N GLY A 8 48.70 29.19 15.86
CA GLY A 8 47.92 28.58 16.92
C GLY A 8 46.63 29.30 17.35
N LEU A 9 45.54 28.98 16.67
CA LEU A 9 44.29 28.71 17.38
C LEU A 9 43.69 27.41 16.82
N LEU A 10 44.32 26.29 17.21
CA LEU A 10 43.71 24.97 17.12
C LEU A 10 43.13 24.66 18.50
N SER A 11 41.94 25.17 18.80
CA SER A 11 41.18 24.73 19.97
C SER A 11 39.70 25.00 19.73
N ALA A 12 38.87 24.01 20.04
CA ALA A 12 37.40 24.00 20.02
C ALA A 12 36.68 23.42 18.78
N MET A 13 37.20 22.39 18.11
CA MET A 13 36.38 21.57 17.18
C MET A 13 36.51 20.05 17.39
N THR A 14 36.76 19.59 18.61
CA THR A 14 36.94 18.14 18.86
C THR A 14 36.17 17.59 20.06
N LEU A 15 34.96 18.06 20.36
CA LEU A 15 34.17 17.48 21.47
C LEU A 15 32.68 17.25 21.21
N PHE A 16 32.22 17.24 19.95
CA PHE A 16 30.81 16.94 19.63
C PHE A 16 30.58 15.75 18.70
N ASN A 17 31.57 14.86 18.53
CA ASN A 17 31.43 13.73 17.60
C ASN A 17 31.64 12.34 18.21
N ALA A 18 31.70 12.20 19.54
CA ALA A 18 31.76 10.87 20.17
C ALA A 18 30.39 10.37 20.67
N GLN A 19 29.50 11.24 21.16
CA GLN A 19 28.21 10.81 21.72
C GLN A 19 27.22 10.34 20.62
N MET A 20 27.31 10.92 19.42
CA MET A 20 26.41 10.60 18.31
C MET A 20 26.76 9.25 17.64
N ALA A 21 27.98 8.73 17.85
CA ALA A 21 28.37 7.43 17.30
C ALA A 21 27.77 6.24 18.08
N LEU A 22 27.30 6.44 19.32
CA LEU A 22 26.77 5.34 20.15
C LEU A 22 25.28 5.04 19.93
N VAL A 23 24.56 5.89 19.18
CA VAL A 23 23.14 5.67 18.87
C VAL A 23 22.97 4.91 17.53
N PHE A 24 24.02 4.82 16.72
CA PHE A 24 24.00 4.19 15.39
C PHE A 24 24.35 2.70 15.37
N ASN A 25 24.31 2.01 16.51
CA ASN A 25 24.67 0.59 16.57
C ASN A 25 23.52 -0.33 17.01
N GLN A 26 22.31 -0.05 16.54
CA GLN A 26 21.27 -1.06 16.45
C GLN A 26 20.97 -1.33 14.98
N GLU A 27 21.91 -1.97 14.29
CA GLU A 27 21.54 -2.86 13.20
C GLU A 27 20.86 -4.07 13.85
N GLU A 28 19.53 -3.99 13.97
CA GLU A 28 18.72 -5.13 14.38
C GLU A 28 18.91 -6.21 13.32
N SER A 29 19.66 -7.27 13.66
CA SER A 29 19.85 -8.42 12.80
C SER A 29 18.52 -9.14 12.64
N VAL A 30 17.74 -8.77 11.63
CA VAL A 30 16.50 -9.46 11.30
C VAL A 30 16.87 -10.87 10.83
N ASP A 31 16.64 -11.84 11.72
CA ASP A 31 16.81 -13.26 11.45
C ASP A 31 15.93 -13.66 10.26
N SER A 32 16.58 -13.83 9.10
CA SER A 32 15.96 -14.19 7.81
C SER A 32 15.08 -15.45 7.84
N LYS A 33 15.12 -16.20 8.95
CA LYS A 33 14.25 -17.35 9.24
C LYS A 33 12.76 -16.99 9.39
N TYR A 34 12.41 -15.71 9.62
CA TYR A 34 11.02 -15.29 9.92
C TYR A 34 10.38 -14.35 8.89
N LEU A 35 11.00 -14.13 7.73
CA LEU A 35 10.37 -13.37 6.65
C LEU A 35 9.49 -14.29 5.80
N GLU A 36 8.29 -14.59 6.30
CA GLU A 36 7.24 -15.11 5.43
C GLU A 36 6.97 -14.09 4.32
N PRO A 37 6.90 -14.51 3.04
CA PRO A 37 6.66 -13.58 1.95
C PRO A 37 5.29 -12.91 2.16
N ILE A 38 5.25 -11.58 2.09
CA ILE A 38 3.98 -10.83 2.14
C ILE A 38 3.09 -11.30 0.99
N THR A 39 1.97 -11.91 1.34
CA THR A 39 0.95 -12.30 0.37
C THR A 39 0.13 -11.08 -0.03
N PHE A 40 -0.50 -11.13 -1.21
CA PHE A 40 -1.46 -10.11 -1.60
C PHE A 40 -2.60 -9.98 -0.58
N GLU A 41 -3.09 -11.09 -0.02
CA GLU A 41 -4.11 -11.04 1.04
C GLU A 41 -3.64 -10.23 2.25
N THR A 42 -2.45 -10.54 2.77
CA THR A 42 -1.87 -9.82 3.92
C THR A 42 -1.74 -8.33 3.62
N TYR A 43 -1.23 -7.98 2.44
CA TYR A 43 -1.10 -6.58 2.04
C TYR A 43 -2.46 -5.88 1.95
N VAL A 44 -3.44 -6.48 1.28
CA VAL A 44 -4.78 -5.88 1.13
C VAL A 44 -5.45 -5.67 2.49
N ARG A 45 -5.35 -6.64 3.40
CA ARG A 45 -5.92 -6.53 4.74
C ARG A 45 -5.26 -5.43 5.57
N GLY A 46 -3.94 -5.29 5.49
CA GLY A 46 -3.23 -4.19 6.14
C GLY A 46 -3.55 -2.83 5.51
N TYR A 47 -3.58 -2.75 4.17
CA TYR A 47 -3.91 -1.53 3.45
C TYR A 47 -5.32 -1.02 3.79
N PHE A 48 -6.28 -1.92 4.01
CA PHE A 48 -7.65 -1.61 4.39
C PHE A 48 -7.96 -1.86 5.87
N GLU A 49 -6.98 -1.73 6.77
CA GLU A 49 -7.19 -1.92 8.21
C GLU A 49 -8.30 -1.00 8.75
N GLU A 50 -8.31 0.27 8.33
CA GLU A 50 -9.36 1.24 8.69
C GLU A 50 -10.72 0.95 8.05
N TYR A 51 -10.75 0.16 6.98
CA TYR A 51 -11.95 -0.16 6.20
C TYR A 51 -12.05 -1.67 5.91
N PRO A 52 -12.20 -2.54 6.93
CA PRO A 52 -12.06 -3.99 6.74
C PRO A 52 -13.03 -4.59 5.72
N VAL A 53 -14.18 -3.94 5.48
CA VAL A 53 -15.14 -4.34 4.43
C VAL A 53 -14.52 -4.31 3.03
N LEU A 54 -13.57 -3.41 2.73
CA LEU A 54 -12.89 -3.37 1.44
C LEU A 54 -11.99 -4.59 1.22
N ALA A 55 -11.38 -5.14 2.28
CA ALA A 55 -10.63 -6.39 2.18
C ALA A 55 -11.56 -7.58 1.90
N GLU A 56 -12.75 -7.61 2.49
CA GLU A 56 -13.74 -8.65 2.21
C GLU A 56 -14.34 -8.51 0.81
N ILE A 57 -14.51 -7.29 0.31
CA ILE A 57 -14.84 -7.02 -1.10
C ILE A 57 -13.74 -7.59 -2.00
N ALA A 58 -12.46 -7.28 -1.75
CA ALA A 58 -11.34 -7.79 -2.55
C ALA A 58 -11.31 -9.33 -2.62
N LYS A 59 -11.58 -10.00 -1.50
CA LYS A 59 -11.73 -11.46 -1.43
C LYS A 59 -12.83 -11.96 -2.36
N CYS A 60 -14.00 -11.32 -2.31
CA CYS A 60 -15.16 -11.72 -3.11
C CYS A 60 -15.00 -11.41 -4.60
N GLU A 61 -14.35 -10.30 -4.94
CA GLU A 61 -14.15 -9.84 -6.33
C GLU A 61 -13.09 -10.65 -7.06
N SER A 62 -11.97 -10.98 -6.40
CA SER A 62 -10.81 -11.56 -7.09
C SER A 62 -10.10 -12.67 -6.32
N GLY A 63 -10.49 -12.94 -5.07
CA GLY A 63 -9.70 -13.79 -4.19
C GLY A 63 -8.29 -13.24 -3.97
N PHE A 64 -8.17 -11.92 -3.81
CA PHE A 64 -6.90 -11.20 -3.66
C PHE A 64 -5.95 -11.29 -4.87
N THR A 65 -6.44 -11.67 -6.05
CA THR A 65 -5.62 -11.79 -7.26
C THR A 65 -5.65 -10.49 -8.05
N HIS A 66 -4.48 -9.88 -8.27
CA HIS A 66 -4.34 -8.75 -9.20
C HIS A 66 -3.70 -9.15 -10.52
N TYR A 67 -2.62 -9.94 -10.49
CA TYR A 67 -1.91 -10.41 -11.68
C TYR A 67 -2.12 -11.92 -11.87
N LEU A 68 -2.25 -12.33 -13.13
CA LEU A 68 -2.25 -13.73 -13.53
C LEU A 68 -0.82 -14.26 -13.59
N LYS A 69 -0.67 -15.58 -13.75
CA LYS A 69 0.64 -16.25 -13.83
C LYS A 69 1.55 -15.71 -14.94
N ASN A 70 0.96 -15.15 -16.00
CA ASN A 70 1.69 -14.55 -17.13
C ASN A 70 2.01 -13.05 -16.92
N GLY A 71 1.75 -12.50 -15.73
CA GLY A 71 1.97 -11.09 -15.40
C GLY A 71 0.89 -10.12 -15.89
N SER A 72 -0.09 -10.59 -16.66
CA SER A 72 -1.22 -9.73 -17.08
C SER A 72 -2.18 -9.44 -15.91
N VAL A 73 -2.82 -8.27 -15.94
CA VAL A 73 -3.83 -7.89 -14.95
C VAL A 73 -5.07 -8.78 -15.08
N LEU A 74 -5.59 -9.26 -13.95
CA LEU A 74 -6.83 -10.02 -13.88
C LEU A 74 -7.97 -9.22 -14.51
N ARG A 75 -8.73 -9.87 -15.40
CA ARG A 75 -9.96 -9.34 -15.99
C ARG A 75 -11.18 -10.11 -15.50
N GLY A 76 -12.28 -9.40 -15.29
CA GLY A 76 -13.53 -9.98 -14.85
C GLY A 76 -14.08 -11.00 -15.84
N LYS A 77 -14.69 -12.06 -15.30
CA LYS A 77 -15.27 -13.15 -16.11
C LYS A 77 -16.56 -12.72 -16.79
N ALA A 78 -17.42 -11.98 -16.08
CA ALA A 78 -18.69 -11.49 -16.60
C ALA A 78 -18.51 -10.23 -17.46
N ASN A 79 -17.55 -9.38 -17.08
CA ASN A 79 -17.23 -8.15 -17.79
C ASN A 79 -15.72 -7.97 -17.78
N SER A 80 -15.11 -8.05 -18.96
CA SER A 80 -13.66 -7.95 -19.14
C SER A 80 -13.08 -6.56 -18.83
N LEU A 81 -13.97 -5.56 -18.68
CA LEU A 81 -13.61 -4.20 -18.30
C LEU A 81 -13.41 -4.06 -16.78
N ASP A 82 -13.81 -5.05 -15.98
CA ASP A 82 -13.51 -5.08 -14.55
C ASP A 82 -12.09 -5.60 -14.33
N ILE A 83 -11.23 -4.82 -13.66
CA ILE A 83 -9.80 -5.10 -13.60
C ILE A 83 -9.25 -5.23 -12.18
N GLY A 84 -8.29 -6.14 -12.05
CA GLY A 84 -7.44 -6.29 -10.87
C GLY A 84 -8.18 -6.75 -9.63
N VAL A 85 -7.52 -6.56 -8.49
CA VAL A 85 -7.93 -7.10 -7.19
C VAL A 85 -9.29 -6.59 -6.70
N MET A 86 -9.64 -5.35 -7.04
CA MET A 86 -10.92 -4.72 -6.67
C MET A 86 -11.95 -4.76 -7.80
N GLN A 87 -11.65 -5.41 -8.93
CA GLN A 87 -12.53 -5.52 -10.10
C GLN A 87 -13.14 -4.16 -10.51
N ILE A 88 -12.31 -3.12 -10.58
CA ILE A 88 -12.75 -1.77 -10.95
C ILE A 88 -13.07 -1.73 -12.45
N ASN A 89 -14.25 -1.24 -12.81
CA ASN A 89 -14.62 -1.11 -14.21
C ASN A 89 -13.85 0.04 -14.90
N GLU A 90 -12.93 -0.30 -15.81
CA GLU A 90 -12.04 0.68 -16.45
C GLU A 90 -12.80 1.69 -17.34
N ARG A 91 -13.95 1.32 -17.90
CA ARG A 91 -14.74 2.22 -18.75
C ARG A 91 -15.26 3.44 -17.99
N TYR A 92 -15.68 3.25 -16.74
CA TYR A 92 -16.29 4.31 -15.94
C TYR A 92 -15.28 5.07 -15.09
N HIS A 93 -14.13 4.47 -14.81
CA HIS A 93 -13.26 4.93 -13.74
C HIS A 93 -11.85 5.30 -14.18
N ASN A 94 -11.36 4.80 -15.31
CA ASN A 94 -9.98 5.01 -15.72
C ASN A 94 -9.61 6.50 -15.87
N GLU A 95 -10.46 7.28 -16.54
CA GLU A 95 -10.18 8.72 -16.75
C GLU A 95 -10.12 9.50 -15.43
N ARG A 96 -11.03 9.21 -14.49
CA ARG A 96 -10.98 9.84 -13.17
C ARG A 96 -9.75 9.40 -12.37
N ALA A 97 -9.43 8.11 -12.41
CA ALA A 97 -8.26 7.58 -11.71
C ALA A 97 -6.97 8.24 -12.21
N LYS A 98 -6.81 8.43 -13.53
CA LYS A 98 -5.69 9.16 -14.13
C LYS A 98 -5.59 10.60 -13.62
N VAL A 99 -6.71 11.33 -13.57
CA VAL A 99 -6.74 12.72 -13.04
C VAL A 99 -6.29 12.78 -11.59
N LEU A 100 -6.60 11.76 -10.80
CA LEU A 100 -6.18 11.64 -9.40
C LEU A 100 -4.77 11.03 -9.22
N GLY A 101 -4.04 10.74 -10.30
CA GLY A 101 -2.72 10.13 -10.25
C GLY A 101 -2.73 8.65 -9.82
N MET A 102 -3.87 7.97 -9.90
CA MET A 102 -4.04 6.57 -9.52
C MET A 102 -4.11 5.68 -10.77
N ASN A 103 -3.10 4.83 -10.98
CA ASN A 103 -3.11 3.86 -12.07
C ASN A 103 -3.85 2.57 -11.66
N ILE A 104 -5.09 2.40 -12.10
CA ILE A 104 -5.93 1.24 -11.75
C ILE A 104 -5.45 -0.11 -12.32
N TYR A 105 -4.50 -0.11 -13.26
CA TYR A 105 -3.86 -1.32 -13.81
C TYR A 105 -2.71 -1.83 -12.95
N ASN A 106 -2.22 -1.03 -12.00
CA ASN A 106 -1.23 -1.45 -11.03
C ASN A 106 -1.93 -1.81 -9.72
N PHE A 107 -1.35 -2.75 -8.97
CA PHE A 107 -1.93 -3.22 -7.71
C PHE A 107 -2.25 -2.08 -6.72
N GLU A 108 -1.28 -1.23 -6.39
CA GLU A 108 -1.48 -0.15 -5.41
C GLU A 108 -2.47 0.93 -5.89
N GLY A 109 -2.45 1.25 -7.18
CA GLY A 109 -3.39 2.23 -7.75
C GLY A 109 -4.82 1.68 -7.79
N ASN A 110 -4.99 0.38 -7.98
CA ASN A 110 -6.29 -0.30 -7.88
C ASN A 110 -6.85 -0.24 -6.44
N LEU A 111 -6.00 -0.48 -5.43
CA LEU A 111 -6.40 -0.34 -4.02
C LEU A 111 -6.72 1.11 -3.64
N SER A 112 -5.86 2.05 -4.04
CA SER A 112 -6.04 3.47 -3.76
C SER A 112 -7.33 4.01 -4.37
N TYR A 113 -7.63 3.62 -5.62
CA TYR A 113 -8.85 4.05 -6.28
C TYR A 113 -10.10 3.40 -5.68
N ALA A 114 -10.02 2.15 -5.22
CA ALA A 114 -11.12 1.53 -4.49
C ALA A 114 -11.39 2.21 -3.14
N LYS A 115 -10.35 2.62 -2.40
CA LYS A 115 -10.50 3.47 -1.21
C LYS A 115 -11.24 4.76 -1.54
N TYR A 116 -10.79 5.47 -2.59
CA TYR A 116 -11.45 6.68 -3.07
C TYR A 116 -12.94 6.46 -3.41
N LEU A 117 -13.27 5.38 -4.13
CA LEU A 117 -14.67 5.04 -4.45
C LEU A 117 -15.49 4.79 -3.18
N TYR A 118 -14.93 4.06 -2.22
CA TYR A 118 -15.60 3.76 -0.96
C TYR A 118 -15.87 5.03 -0.15
N GLU A 119 -14.92 5.95 -0.07
CA GLU A 119 -15.10 7.24 0.62
C GLU A 119 -16.21 8.10 0.00
N LYS A 120 -16.50 7.93 -1.31
CA LYS A 120 -17.53 8.70 -2.02
C LYS A 120 -18.88 7.99 -2.07
N GLU A 121 -18.89 6.68 -2.21
CA GLU A 121 -20.07 5.90 -2.59
C GLU A 121 -20.37 4.73 -1.64
N GLY A 122 -19.49 4.50 -0.66
CA GLY A 122 -19.51 3.32 0.20
C GLY A 122 -19.31 2.05 -0.61
N VAL A 123 -20.07 1.00 -0.26
CA VAL A 123 -19.97 -0.33 -0.90
C VAL A 123 -20.75 -0.47 -2.21
N LYS A 124 -21.48 0.58 -2.64
CA LYS A 124 -22.38 0.53 -3.80
C LYS A 124 -21.73 0.03 -5.10
N PRO A 125 -20.49 0.42 -5.46
CA PRO A 125 -19.84 -0.05 -6.69
C PRO A 125 -19.71 -1.57 -6.77
N TRP A 126 -19.64 -2.26 -5.63
CA TRP A 126 -19.49 -3.72 -5.52
C TRP A 126 -20.80 -4.42 -5.14
N GLY A 127 -21.95 -3.80 -5.42
CA GLY A 127 -23.27 -4.35 -5.08
C GLY A 127 -23.55 -5.73 -5.70
N ALA A 128 -22.95 -6.05 -6.85
CA ALA A 128 -23.10 -7.33 -7.53
C ALA A 128 -22.54 -8.51 -6.70
N SER A 129 -21.47 -8.29 -5.94
CA SER A 129 -20.84 -9.29 -5.06
C SER A 129 -21.33 -9.24 -3.62
N SER A 130 -22.32 -8.38 -3.31
CA SER A 130 -22.80 -8.13 -1.93
C SER A 130 -23.20 -9.37 -1.14
N LYS A 131 -23.75 -10.40 -1.79
CA LYS A 131 -24.07 -11.66 -1.11
C LYS A 131 -22.85 -12.33 -0.48
N CYS A 132 -21.66 -12.09 -0.99
CA CYS A 132 -20.41 -12.66 -0.50
C CYS A 132 -19.85 -11.88 0.70
N TRP A 133 -19.82 -10.55 0.67
CA TRP A 133 -19.19 -9.72 1.72
C TRP A 133 -20.16 -9.11 2.75
N ARG A 134 -21.47 -9.05 2.49
CA ARG A 134 -22.41 -8.36 3.40
C ARG A 134 -22.53 -8.99 4.80
N ALA A 135 -22.21 -10.27 4.95
CA ALA A 135 -22.16 -10.91 6.26
C ALA A 135 -21.06 -10.28 7.14
N SER A 136 -19.89 -9.95 6.57
CA SER A 136 -18.79 -9.34 7.32
C SER A 136 -19.07 -7.88 7.67
N GLU A 137 -19.74 -7.12 6.79
CA GLU A 137 -20.19 -5.75 7.07
C GLU A 137 -21.02 -5.68 8.35
N SER A 138 -21.98 -6.60 8.51
CA SER A 138 -22.85 -6.66 9.69
C SER A 138 -22.12 -7.02 11.00
N ILE A 139 -20.95 -7.64 10.88
CA ILE A 139 -20.08 -7.99 12.01
C ILE A 139 -19.20 -6.79 12.37
N ILE A 140 -18.66 -6.11 11.35
CA ILE A 140 -17.78 -4.94 11.52
C ILE A 140 -18.55 -3.76 12.11
N ALA A 141 -19.78 -3.49 11.64
CA ALA A 141 -20.60 -2.36 12.11
C ALA A 141 -21.11 -2.48 13.55
N LYS A 142 -20.90 -3.63 14.22
CA LYS A 142 -21.32 -3.86 15.62
C LYS A 142 -20.19 -3.66 16.63
N LYS A 143 -18.98 -3.37 16.17
CA LYS A 143 -17.78 -3.24 16.99
C LYS A 143 -17.40 -1.77 17.12
#